data_AF-A0A430UP17-F1
#
_entry.id   AF-A0A430UP17-F1
#
_cell.length_a   1.000
_cell.length_b   1.000
_cell.length_c   1.000
_cell.angle_alpha   90.00
_cell.angle_beta   90.00
_cell.angle_gamma   90.00
#
_symmetry.space_group_name_H-M   'P 1'
#
loop_
_entity.id
_entity.type
_entity.pdbx_description
1 polymer ?
#
loop_
_entity_poly.entity_id
_entity_poly.type
_entity_poly.pdbx_seq_one_letter_code
_entity_poly.pdbx_strand_id
1 'polypeptide(L)'
;MAREVGKAGKTLSRKLWRLAALILSFGFMVWLLIKLLAPWVGALALPLAFLAVVRLLQDKDVEREVLAKARGYLGESRVGKALAGLPPGWRVFHDLDLGGENADHVVVGPPGVFNVEVKNYNPSCYLPLS
;
A
#
# COMPACT_ATOMS: atom_id res chain seq x y z
N MET A 1 -77.18 36.94 13.92
CA MET A 1 -76.09 36.22 14.61
C MET A 1 -75.63 35.08 13.71
N ALA A 2 -74.40 35.14 13.19
CA ALA A 2 -73.88 34.10 12.31
C ALA A 2 -73.51 32.86 13.13
N ARG A 3 -74.09 31.71 12.78
CA ARG A 3 -73.83 30.42 13.42
C ARG A 3 -72.58 29.82 12.78
N GLU A 4 -71.47 29.82 13.52
CA GLU A 4 -70.23 29.22 13.06
C GLU A 4 -70.39 27.69 13.05
N VAL A 5 -70.40 27.08 11.85
CA VAL A 5 -70.50 25.62 11.68
C VAL A 5 -69.23 25.13 11.01
N GLY A 6 -68.30 24.65 11.83
CA GLY A 6 -67.13 23.87 11.38
C GLY A 6 -65.79 24.46 11.79
N LYS A 7 -65.03 23.71 12.60
CA LYS A 7 -63.62 24.02 12.89
C LYS A 7 -62.77 23.70 11.66
N ALA A 8 -62.57 24.69 10.79
CA ALA A 8 -61.66 24.60 9.65
C ALA A 8 -60.23 24.27 10.14
N GLY A 9 -59.60 23.24 9.57
CA GLY A 9 -58.19 22.91 9.81
C GLY A 9 -57.90 21.56 10.49
N LYS A 10 -58.88 20.91 11.15
CA LYS A 10 -58.63 19.63 11.87
C LYS A 10 -58.30 18.44 10.96
N THR A 11 -58.73 18.47 9.70
CA THR A 11 -58.50 17.38 8.74
C THR A 11 -57.12 17.50 8.08
N LEU A 12 -56.69 18.74 7.80
CA LEU A 12 -55.37 19.03 7.25
C LEU A 12 -54.26 18.75 8.28
N SER A 13 -54.45 19.22 9.52
CA SER A 13 -53.53 18.96 10.64
C SER A 13 -53.33 17.46 10.89
N ARG A 14 -54.40 16.64 10.84
CA ARG A 14 -54.30 15.18 11.00
C ARG A 14 -53.52 14.50 9.86
N LYS A 15 -53.68 14.95 8.61
CA LYS A 15 -52.91 14.42 7.48
C LYS A 15 -51.42 14.78 7.59
N LEU A 16 -51.12 16.03 7.96
CA LEU A 16 -49.75 16.49 8.18
C LEU A 16 -49.05 15.73 9.31
N TRP A 17 -49.74 15.49 10.44
CA TRP A 17 -49.21 14.70 11.55
C TRP A 17 -48.94 13.23 11.17
N ARG A 18 -49.79 12.62 10.33
CA ARG A 18 -49.56 11.27 9.80
C ARG A 18 -48.33 11.20 8.91
N LEU A 19 -48.15 12.18 8.02
CA LEU A 19 -46.97 12.27 7.16
C LEU A 19 -45.69 12.50 7.98
N ALA A 20 -45.74 13.40 8.96
CA ALA A 20 -44.62 13.64 9.86
C ALA A 20 -44.23 12.37 10.65
N ALA A 21 -45.22 11.63 11.17
CA ALA A 21 -44.98 10.37 11.87
C ALA A 21 -44.34 9.30 10.97
N LEU A 22 -44.75 9.21 9.69
CA LEU A 22 -44.15 8.28 8.73
C LEU A 22 -42.70 8.64 8.42
N ILE A 23 -42.39 9.92 8.20
CA ILE A 23 -41.02 10.37 7.92
C ILE A 23 -40.12 10.11 9.14
N LEU A 24 -40.60 10.43 10.35
CA LEU A 24 -39.86 10.18 11.58
C LEU A 24 -39.64 8.68 11.83
N SER A 25 -40.66 7.86 11.60
CA SER A 25 -40.55 6.41 11.73
C SER A 25 -39.55 5.82 10.73
N PHE A 26 -39.57 6.28 9.48
CA PHE A 26 -38.63 5.85 8.45
C PHE A 26 -37.18 6.26 8.81
N GLY A 27 -36.98 7.51 9.23
CA GLY A 27 -35.68 7.99 9.68
C GLY A 27 -35.13 7.20 10.88
N PHE A 28 -35.98 6.90 11.85
CA PHE A 28 -35.61 6.07 13.00
C PHE A 28 -35.23 4.64 12.59
N MET A 29 -35.96 4.04 11.64
CA MET A 29 -35.66 2.71 11.12
C MET A 29 -34.31 2.66 10.40
N VAL A 30 -34.01 3.65 9.56
CA VAL A 30 -32.70 3.74 8.88
C VAL A 30 -31.57 3.92 9.88
N TRP A 31 -31.75 4.80 10.87
CA TRP A 31 -30.76 5.01 11.94
C TRP A 31 -30.47 3.73 12.72
N LEU A 32 -31.52 2.98 13.07
CA LEU A 32 -31.40 1.71 13.78
C LEU A 32 -30.66 0.66 12.94
N LEU A 33 -30.97 0.56 11.64
CA LEU A 33 -30.27 -0.36 10.73
C LEU A 33 -28.77 -0.04 10.65
N ILE A 34 -28.40 1.22 10.48
CA ILE A 34 -26.99 1.63 10.41
C ILE A 34 -26.28 1.28 11.72
N LYS A 35 -26.89 1.59 12.86
CA LYS A 35 -26.30 1.30 14.18
C LYS A 35 -26.15 -0.20 14.44
N LEU A 36 -27.07 -1.01 13.90
CA LEU A 36 -27.03 -2.47 14.03
C LEU A 36 -26.04 -3.11 13.06
N LEU A 37 -25.79 -2.56 11.88
CA LEU A 37 -24.91 -3.16 10.86
C LEU A 37 -23.46 -2.66 10.96
N ALA A 38 -23.24 -1.37 11.26
CA ALA A 38 -21.91 -0.75 11.33
C ALA A 38 -20.90 -1.47 12.26
N PRO A 39 -21.26 -1.90 13.49
CA PRO A 39 -20.29 -2.57 14.36
C PRO A 39 -19.88 -3.94 13.84
N TRP A 40 -20.76 -4.67 13.14
CA TRP A 40 -20.44 -5.98 12.58
C TRP A 40 -19.55 -5.87 11.34
N VAL A 41 -19.78 -4.87 10.50
CA VAL A 41 -18.90 -4.60 9.35
C VAL A 41 -17.50 -4.25 9.83
N GLY A 42 -17.36 -3.37 10.83
CA GLY A 42 -16.06 -3.04 11.42
C GLY A 42 -15.40 -4.25 12.12
N ALA A 43 -16.19 -5.02 12.87
CA ALA A 43 -15.71 -6.21 13.57
C ALA A 43 -15.25 -7.33 12.63
N LEU A 44 -15.85 -7.44 11.43
CA LEU A 44 -15.44 -8.42 10.42
C LEU A 44 -14.31 -7.90 9.50
N ALA A 45 -14.23 -6.59 9.27
CA ALA A 45 -13.19 -6.01 8.41
C ALA A 45 -11.78 -6.24 8.97
N LEU A 46 -11.59 -6.08 10.28
CA LEU A 46 -10.30 -6.28 10.94
C LEU A 46 -9.75 -7.72 10.83
N PRO A 47 -10.49 -8.78 11.20
CA PRO A 47 -10.01 -10.15 11.04
C PRO A 47 -9.83 -10.55 9.57
N LEU A 48 -10.64 -10.01 8.65
CA LEU A 48 -10.48 -10.28 7.23
C LEU A 48 -9.20 -9.62 6.67
N ALA A 49 -8.93 -8.37 7.05
CA ALA A 49 -7.69 -7.68 6.71
C ALA A 49 -6.48 -8.38 7.32
N PHE A 50 -6.56 -8.80 8.59
CA PHE A 50 -5.51 -9.58 9.24
C PHE A 50 -5.25 -10.90 8.52
N LEU A 51 -6.31 -11.64 8.14
CA LEU A 51 -6.19 -12.87 7.37
C LEU A 51 -5.52 -12.62 6.00
N ALA A 52 -5.89 -11.54 5.30
CA ALA A 52 -5.27 -11.18 4.03
C ALA A 52 -3.77 -10.89 4.19
N VAL A 53 -3.38 -10.14 5.23
CA VAL A 53 -1.97 -9.87 5.55
C VAL A 53 -1.23 -11.17 5.86
N VAL A 54 -1.79 -12.05 6.68
CA VAL A 54 -1.17 -13.35 7.01
C VAL A 54 -0.97 -14.19 5.75
N ARG A 55 -1.97 -14.24 4.86
CA ARG A 55 -1.86 -14.98 3.60
C ARG A 55 -0.80 -14.40 2.67
N LEU A 56 -0.69 -13.07 2.60
CA LEU A 56 0.35 -12.40 1.84
C LEU A 56 1.76 -12.67 2.41
N LEU A 57 1.92 -12.67 3.73
CA LEU A 57 3.19 -12.97 4.39
C LEU A 57 3.59 -14.45 4.28
N GLN A 58 2.63 -15.36 4.11
CA GLN A 58 2.88 -16.78 3.89
C GLN A 58 3.19 -17.12 2.43
N ASP A 59 3.10 -16.13 1.53
CA ASP A 59 3.39 -16.33 0.13
C ASP A 59 4.90 -16.52 -0.08
N LYS A 60 5.27 -17.74 -0.47
CA LYS A 60 6.67 -18.11 -0.72
C LYS A 60 7.26 -17.38 -1.91
N ASP A 61 6.43 -16.89 -2.82
CA ASP A 61 6.89 -16.14 -3.97
C ASP A 61 7.35 -14.74 -3.56
N VAL A 62 6.63 -14.11 -2.64
CA VAL A 62 7.03 -12.83 -2.02
C VAL A 62 8.36 -13.02 -1.27
N GLU A 63 8.50 -14.08 -0.49
CA GLU A 63 9.75 -14.38 0.21
C GLU A 63 10.92 -14.55 -0.78
N ARG A 64 10.72 -15.32 -1.86
CA ARG A 64 11.74 -15.55 -2.89
C ARG A 64 12.17 -14.26 -3.58
N GLU A 65 11.21 -13.40 -3.91
CA GLU A 65 11.49 -12.12 -4.56
C GLU A 65 12.27 -11.17 -3.65
N VAL A 66 11.84 -11.04 -2.39
CA VAL A 66 12.53 -10.21 -1.38
C VAL A 66 13.95 -10.72 -1.17
N LEU A 67 14.13 -12.04 -1.03
CA LEU A 67 15.44 -12.64 -0.90
C LEU A 67 16.29 -12.39 -2.14
N ALA A 68 15.77 -12.64 -3.34
CA ALA A 68 16.48 -12.42 -4.60
C ALA A 68 16.98 -10.97 -4.72
N LYS A 69 16.12 -9.99 -4.43
CA LYS A 69 16.48 -8.57 -4.45
C LYS A 69 17.56 -8.23 -3.42
N ALA A 70 17.44 -8.74 -2.20
CA ALA A 70 18.47 -8.57 -1.18
C ALA A 70 19.82 -9.19 -1.60
N ARG A 71 19.80 -10.33 -2.32
CA ARG A 71 21.03 -10.96 -2.84
C ARG A 71 21.70 -10.13 -3.93
N GLY A 72 20.91 -9.50 -4.82
CA GLY A 72 21.39 -8.60 -5.86
C GLY A 72 22.15 -7.42 -5.24
N TYR A 73 21.48 -6.72 -4.32
CA TYR A 73 22.06 -5.59 -3.60
C TYR A 73 23.35 -5.94 -2.84
N LEU A 74 23.40 -7.12 -2.18
CA LEU A 74 24.62 -7.59 -1.51
C LEU A 74 25.76 -7.87 -2.50
N GLY A 75 25.44 -8.38 -3.69
CA GLY A 75 26.40 -8.59 -4.77
C GLY A 75 27.00 -7.27 -5.24
N GLU A 76 26.16 -6.30 -5.59
CA GLU A 76 26.55 -4.95 -6.00
C GLU A 76 27.40 -4.27 -4.92
N SER A 77 26.99 -4.32 -3.65
CA SER A 77 27.76 -3.73 -2.54
C SER A 77 29.15 -4.34 -2.40
N ARG A 78 29.30 -5.65 -2.59
CA ARG A 78 30.60 -6.33 -2.52
C ARG A 78 31.51 -5.95 -3.69
N VAL A 79 30.97 -5.88 -4.91
CA VAL A 79 31.72 -5.43 -6.07
C VAL A 79 32.13 -3.97 -5.89
N GLY A 80 31.23 -3.10 -5.43
CA GLY A 80 31.56 -1.71 -5.10
C GLY A 80 32.70 -1.58 -4.08
N LYS A 81 32.71 -2.42 -3.03
CA LYS A 81 33.84 -2.49 -2.07
C LYS A 81 35.14 -2.94 -2.72
N ALA A 82 35.10 -3.92 -3.61
CA ALA A 82 36.29 -4.37 -4.33
C ALA A 82 36.83 -3.28 -5.27
N LEU A 83 35.94 -2.56 -5.97
CA LEU A 83 36.29 -1.45 -6.84
C LEU A 83 36.87 -0.25 -6.07
N ALA A 84 36.44 -0.03 -4.82
CA ALA A 84 37.02 0.99 -3.94
C ALA A 84 38.50 0.71 -3.58
N GLY A 85 38.97 -0.53 -3.76
CA GLY A 85 40.37 -0.92 -3.57
C GLY A 85 41.28 -0.66 -4.77
N LEU A 86 40.77 -0.09 -5.87
CA LEU A 86 41.57 0.21 -7.05
C LEU A 86 42.67 1.26 -6.74
N PRO A 87 43.84 1.17 -7.40
CA PRO A 87 44.96 2.08 -7.13
C PRO A 87 44.65 3.52 -7.56
N PRO A 88 45.48 4.50 -7.14
CA PRO A 88 45.34 5.89 -7.59
C PRO A 88 45.31 6.01 -9.12
N GLY A 89 44.50 6.95 -9.62
CA GLY A 89 44.26 7.15 -11.06
C GLY A 89 42.99 6.47 -11.57
N TRP A 90 42.36 5.63 -10.75
CA TRP A 90 41.03 5.09 -11.01
C TRP A 90 39.95 5.95 -10.33
N ARG A 91 38.83 6.14 -11.01
CA ARG A 91 37.61 6.75 -10.50
C ARG A 91 36.47 5.76 -10.69
N VAL A 92 35.69 5.55 -9.64
CA VAL A 92 34.54 4.64 -9.64
C VAL A 92 33.29 5.46 -9.40
N PHE A 93 32.28 5.22 -10.22
CA PHE A 93 30.96 5.80 -10.11
C PHE A 93 29.96 4.66 -9.97
N HIS A 94 28.99 4.80 -9.08
CA HIS A 94 27.98 3.78 -8.79
C HIS A 94 26.59 4.32 -9.13
N ASP A 95 25.67 3.45 -9.55
CA ASP A 95 24.25 3.77 -9.76
C ASP A 95 24.05 4.96 -10.72
N LEU A 96 24.59 4.84 -11.95
CA LEU A 96 24.56 5.90 -12.96
C LEU A 96 23.39 5.71 -13.92
N ASP A 97 22.47 6.68 -13.94
CA ASP A 97 21.48 6.80 -15.01
C ASP A 97 22.12 7.36 -16.29
N LEU A 98 22.13 6.56 -17.34
CA LEU A 98 22.66 6.87 -18.67
C LEU A 98 21.56 7.28 -19.67
N GLY A 99 20.42 7.74 -19.18
CA GLY A 99 19.31 8.22 -20.02
C GLY A 99 18.28 7.13 -20.31
N GLY A 100 17.92 6.35 -19.29
CA GLY A 100 16.92 5.27 -19.37
C GLY A 100 17.49 3.87 -19.14
N GLU A 101 18.81 3.74 -19.07
CA GLU A 101 19.51 2.55 -18.60
C GLU A 101 20.36 2.92 -17.38
N ASN A 102 20.34 2.07 -16.36
CA ASN A 102 21.16 2.27 -15.17
C ASN A 102 22.39 1.36 -15.26
N ALA A 103 23.58 1.95 -15.12
CA ALA A 103 24.83 1.23 -15.00
C ALA A 103 25.15 1.04 -13.51
N ASP A 104 25.23 -0.23 -13.08
CA ASP A 104 25.55 -0.57 -11.68
C ASP A 104 26.83 0.15 -11.23
N HIS A 105 27.92 0.00 -11.99
CA HIS A 105 29.16 0.70 -11.76
C HIS A 105 29.87 1.11 -13.06
N VAL A 106 30.34 2.36 -13.13
CA VAL A 106 31.23 2.84 -14.19
C VAL A 106 32.60 3.13 -13.62
N VAL A 107 33.63 2.55 -14.20
CA VAL A 107 35.01 2.66 -13.74
C VAL A 107 35.86 3.32 -14.81
N VAL A 108 36.56 4.40 -14.45
CA VAL A 108 37.40 5.20 -15.35
C VAL A 108 38.84 5.16 -14.85
N GLY A 109 39.77 4.72 -15.67
CA GLY A 109 41.19 4.66 -15.33
C GLY A 109 42.11 4.90 -16.52
N PRO A 110 43.43 4.76 -16.33
CA PRO A 110 44.41 4.91 -17.40
C PRO A 110 44.13 4.10 -18.68
N PRO A 111 43.64 2.83 -18.61
CA PRO A 111 43.36 2.05 -19.80
C PRO A 111 42.02 2.38 -20.49
N GLY A 112 41.14 3.16 -19.86
CA GLY A 112 39.85 3.55 -20.45
C GLY A 112 38.68 3.57 -19.47
N VAL A 113 37.47 3.42 -20.02
CA VAL A 113 36.19 3.42 -19.31
C VAL A 113 35.54 2.04 -19.41
N PHE A 114 35.06 1.52 -18.29
CA PHE A 114 34.44 0.20 -18.19
C PHE A 114 33.07 0.32 -17.52
N ASN A 115 32.05 -0.28 -18.14
CA ASN A 115 30.78 -0.55 -17.46
C ASN A 115 30.86 -1.93 -16.78
N VAL A 116 30.54 -1.99 -15.50
CA VAL A 116 30.60 -3.20 -14.67
C VAL A 116 29.20 -3.51 -14.14
N GLU A 117 28.54 -4.44 -14.81
CA GLU A 117 27.24 -4.98 -14.45
C GLU A 117 27.39 -6.14 -13.46
N VAL A 118 26.52 -6.20 -12.44
CA VAL A 118 26.60 -7.19 -11.37
C VAL A 118 25.37 -8.11 -11.39
N LYS A 119 25.61 -9.40 -11.64
CA LYS A 119 24.56 -10.43 -11.59
C LYS A 119 24.92 -11.56 -10.65
N ASN A 120 24.07 -11.78 -9.64
CA ASN A 120 24.26 -12.84 -8.66
C ASN A 120 23.45 -14.09 -9.03
N TYR A 121 24.08 -15.04 -9.74
CA TYR A 121 23.43 -16.27 -10.22
C TYR A 121 23.41 -17.43 -9.20
N ASN A 122 24.24 -17.38 -8.13
CA ASN A 122 24.37 -18.48 -7.19
C ASN A 122 24.07 -18.05 -5.74
N PRO A 123 22.94 -18.50 -5.16
CA PRO A 123 22.54 -18.19 -3.78
C PRO A 123 23.55 -18.61 -2.71
N SER A 124 24.40 -19.60 -2.99
CA SER A 124 25.27 -20.25 -2.00
C SER A 124 26.58 -19.48 -1.74
N CYS A 125 26.94 -18.53 -2.61
CA CYS A 125 28.16 -17.73 -2.47
C CYS A 125 27.96 -16.53 -1.53
N TYR A 126 27.52 -16.80 -0.31
CA TYR A 126 27.70 -15.90 0.82
C TYR A 126 28.98 -16.30 1.54
N LEU A 127 30.14 -15.86 1.04
CA LEU A 127 31.34 -15.86 1.89
C LEU A 127 31.09 -14.87 3.04
N PRO A 128 31.36 -15.26 4.31
CA PRO A 128 31.22 -14.36 5.44
C PRO A 128 32.15 -13.16 5.24
N LEU A 129 31.63 -11.96 5.52
CA LEU A 129 32.42 -10.73 5.52
C LEU A 129 33.43 -10.85 6.67
N SER A 130 34.70 -11.11 6.32
CA SER A 130 35.87 -10.97 7.19
C SER A 130 36.33 -9.53 7.21
#